data_AF-K7AEP0-F1
#
_entry.id   AF-K7AEP0-F1
#
_cell.length_a   1.000
_cell.length_b   1.000
_cell.length_c   1.000
_cell.angle_alpha   90.00
_cell.angle_beta   90.00
_cell.angle_gamma   90.00
#
_symmetry.space_group_name_H-M   'P 1'
#
loop_
_entity.id
_entity.type
_entity.pdbx_description
1 polymer ?
#
loop_
_entity_poly.entity_id
_entity_poly.type
_entity_poly.pdbx_seq_one_letter_code
_entity_poly.pdbx_strand_id
1 'polypeptide(L)'
;MIANPDFKDDPYIYAFDSLKYIGIELWQVKSGTLFDNILITDDAALAKTFAEETWAKHKDAEKAAFDEAEKKKEEEDASKAGEDDDDLDDEDADDE
;
A
#
# COMPACT_ATOMS: atom_id res chain seq x y z
N MET A 1 -30.85 35.09 4.24
CA MET A 1 -30.31 34.11 3.25
C MET A 1 -31.17 34.18 2.00
N ILE A 2 -30.57 34.07 0.82
CA ILE A 2 -31.29 34.04 -0.47
C ILE A 2 -31.19 32.60 -0.98
N ALA A 3 -32.33 31.97 -1.27
CA ALA A 3 -32.36 30.61 -1.79
C ALA A 3 -31.88 30.56 -3.24
N ASN A 4 -31.08 29.54 -3.59
CA ASN A 4 -30.69 29.28 -4.96
C ASN A 4 -31.88 28.65 -5.73
N PRO A 5 -32.44 29.31 -6.75
CA PRO A 5 -33.58 28.77 -7.52
C PRO A 5 -33.24 27.48 -8.31
N ASP A 6 -31.96 27.22 -8.57
CA ASP A 6 -31.51 26.04 -9.32
C ASP A 6 -31.22 24.83 -8.43
N PHE A 7 -31.31 24.97 -7.10
CA PHE A 7 -31.09 23.86 -6.19
C PHE A 7 -32.19 22.80 -6.37
N LYS A 8 -31.77 21.56 -6.56
CA LYS A 8 -32.64 20.39 -6.62
C LYS A 8 -32.09 19.32 -5.70
N ASP A 9 -32.93 18.87 -4.79
CA ASP A 9 -32.63 17.72 -3.94
C ASP A 9 -32.88 16.44 -4.74
N ASP A 10 -31.99 15.46 -4.59
CA ASP A 10 -32.10 14.16 -5.24
C ASP A 10 -31.92 13.04 -4.22
N PRO A 11 -33.01 12.36 -3.81
CA PRO A 11 -32.95 11.28 -2.83
C PRO A 11 -32.31 10.00 -3.40
N TYR A 12 -32.05 9.91 -4.70
CA TYR A 12 -31.51 8.73 -5.39
C TYR A 12 -30.07 8.90 -5.86
N ILE A 13 -29.37 9.94 -5.42
CA ILE A 13 -27.97 10.21 -5.80
C ILE A 13 -27.00 9.04 -5.51
N TYR A 14 -27.38 8.11 -4.62
CA TYR A 14 -26.61 6.90 -4.30
C TYR A 14 -26.91 5.70 -5.21
N ALA A 15 -28.00 5.73 -5.97
CA ALA A 15 -28.53 4.60 -6.72
C ALA A 15 -28.01 4.60 -8.15
N PHE A 16 -27.60 3.42 -8.63
CA PHE A 16 -27.15 3.19 -10.00
C PHE A 16 -27.96 2.04 -10.60
N ASP A 17 -28.42 2.18 -11.85
CA ASP A 17 -29.27 1.18 -12.51
C ASP A 17 -28.56 -0.16 -12.76
N SER A 18 -27.26 -0.12 -13.08
CA SER A 18 -26.48 -1.33 -13.36
C SER A 18 -24.97 -1.07 -13.24
N LEU A 19 -24.32 -1.82 -12.35
CA LEU A 19 -22.85 -1.89 -12.25
C LEU A 19 -22.39 -3.25 -12.81
N LYS A 20 -21.55 -3.24 -13.86
CA LYS A 20 -21.18 -4.47 -14.60
C LYS A 20 -19.71 -4.83 -14.52
N TYR A 21 -18.85 -3.85 -14.26
CA TYR A 21 -17.41 -4.00 -14.32
C TYR A 21 -16.77 -3.36 -13.11
N ILE A 22 -15.63 -3.94 -12.71
CA ILE A 22 -14.72 -3.35 -11.73
C ILE A 22 -13.45 -3.01 -12.51
N GLY A 23 -12.97 -1.78 -12.35
CA GLY A 23 -11.72 -1.32 -12.93
C GLY A 23 -10.83 -0.73 -11.84
N ILE A 24 -9.54 -1.08 -11.87
CA ILE A 24 -8.51 -0.44 -11.07
C ILE A 24 -7.69 0.40 -12.06
N GLU A 25 -7.94 1.70 -12.07
CA GLU A 25 -7.26 2.68 -12.93
C GLU A 25 -6.62 3.74 -12.02
N LEU A 26 -5.29 3.81 -12.06
CA LEU A 26 -4.52 4.75 -11.26
C LEU A 26 -3.14 5.01 -11.88
N TRP A 27 -2.56 6.13 -11.50
CA TRP A 27 -1.16 6.48 -11.77
C TRP A 27 -0.26 6.15 -10.58
N GLN A 28 0.93 5.59 -10.84
CA GLN A 28 1.94 5.33 -9.80
C GLN A 28 3.31 5.90 -10.21
N VAL A 29 3.95 6.66 -9.31
CA VAL A 29 5.35 7.11 -9.49
C VAL A 29 6.32 5.98 -9.16
N LYS A 30 6.06 5.24 -8.07
CA LYS A 30 6.76 3.99 -7.72
C LYS A 30 5.72 2.86 -7.65
N SER A 31 5.97 1.77 -8.36
CA SER A 31 5.14 0.56 -8.36
C SER A 31 5.35 -0.29 -7.11
N GLY A 32 4.49 -1.28 -6.90
CA GLY A 32 4.62 -2.27 -5.82
C GLY A 32 3.34 -2.49 -5.01
N THR A 33 2.28 -1.73 -5.28
CA THR A 33 0.98 -1.94 -4.65
C THR A 33 0.35 -3.25 -5.13
N LEU A 34 -0.10 -4.06 -4.19
CA LEU A 34 -0.87 -5.28 -4.43
C LEU A 34 -2.31 -5.03 -3.96
N PHE A 35 -3.28 -5.46 -4.77
CA PHE A 35 -4.70 -5.44 -4.41
C PHE A 35 -5.18 -6.88 -4.26
N ASP A 36 -5.85 -7.18 -3.16
CA ASP A 36 -6.46 -8.47 -2.90
C ASP A 36 -7.87 -8.29 -2.31
N ASN A 37 -8.57 -9.41 -2.09
CA ASN A 37 -9.82 -9.45 -1.30
C ASN A 37 -10.93 -8.46 -1.75
N ILE A 38 -11.17 -8.31 -3.05
CA ILE A 38 -12.22 -7.42 -3.58
C ILE A 38 -13.60 -8.05 -3.34
N LEU A 39 -14.39 -7.48 -2.43
CA LEU A 39 -15.77 -7.86 -2.15
C LEU A 39 -16.75 -6.72 -2.51
N ILE A 40 -17.82 -7.05 -3.24
CA ILE A 40 -18.96 -6.16 -3.48
C ILE A 40 -20.19 -6.84 -2.89
N THR A 41 -20.83 -6.19 -1.91
CA THR A 41 -22.01 -6.72 -1.22
C THR A 41 -22.89 -5.57 -0.70
N ASP A 42 -24.19 -5.83 -0.56
CA ASP A 42 -25.16 -4.97 0.13
C ASP A 42 -25.37 -5.39 1.61
N ASP A 43 -24.77 -6.50 2.03
CA ASP A 43 -24.80 -6.99 3.41
C ASP A 43 -23.57 -6.52 4.21
N ALA A 44 -23.83 -5.61 5.15
CA ALA A 44 -22.81 -5.07 6.05
C ALA A 44 -22.23 -6.11 7.03
N ALA A 45 -23.02 -7.11 7.45
CA ALA A 45 -22.54 -8.17 8.33
C ALA A 45 -21.58 -9.10 7.58
N LEU A 46 -21.92 -9.47 6.34
CA LEU A 46 -21.03 -10.24 5.47
C LEU A 46 -19.73 -9.49 5.20
N ALA A 47 -19.80 -8.19 4.89
CA ALA A 47 -18.62 -7.37 4.66
C ALA A 47 -17.68 -7.36 5.89
N LYS A 48 -18.25 -7.27 7.09
CA LYS A 48 -17.50 -7.30 8.34
C LYS A 48 -16.83 -8.66 8.56
N THR A 49 -17.57 -9.75 8.43
CA THR A 49 -17.02 -11.10 8.60
C THR A 49 -15.92 -11.37 7.58
N PHE A 50 -16.11 -11.00 6.31
CA PHE A 50 -15.08 -11.15 5.28
C PHE A 50 -13.80 -10.37 5.61
N ALA A 51 -13.92 -9.13 6.12
CA ALA A 51 -12.77 -8.34 6.54
C ALA A 51 -12.06 -8.95 7.77
N GLU A 52 -12.81 -9.56 8.69
CA GLU A 52 -12.26 -10.27 9.87
C GLU A 52 -11.49 -11.53 9.47
N GLU A 53 -12.02 -12.29 8.50
CA GLU A 53 -11.43 -13.56 8.05
C GLU A 53 -10.23 -13.40 7.10
N THR A 54 -10.14 -12.25 6.41
CA THR A 54 -9.07 -11.93 5.45
C THR A 54 -8.06 -10.96 6.07
N TRP A 55 -8.25 -9.66 5.90
CA TRP A 55 -7.31 -8.63 6.31
C TRP A 55 -7.00 -8.69 7.81
N ALA A 56 -8.01 -8.76 8.68
CA ALA A 56 -7.78 -8.68 10.13
C ALA A 56 -6.99 -9.87 10.67
N LYS A 57 -7.13 -11.05 10.05
CA LYS A 57 -6.40 -12.26 10.41
C LYS A 57 -4.91 -12.17 10.06
N HIS A 58 -4.57 -11.46 8.99
CA HIS A 58 -3.20 -11.40 8.47
C HIS A 58 -2.43 -10.13 8.85
N LYS A 59 -3.13 -9.01 9.10
CA LYS A 59 -2.51 -7.67 9.28
C LYS A 59 -1.34 -7.62 10.28
N ASP A 60 -1.44 -8.35 11.40
CA ASP A 60 -0.42 -8.26 12.47
C ASP A 60 0.81 -9.10 12.14
N ALA A 61 0.60 -10.27 11.52
CA ALA A 61 1.70 -11.13 11.05
C ALA A 61 2.42 -10.50 9.86
N GLU A 62 1.66 -9.93 8.92
CA GLU A 62 2.21 -9.21 7.76
C GLU A 62 3.00 -7.98 8.19
N LYS A 63 2.48 -7.21 9.15
CA LYS A 63 3.22 -6.07 9.71
C LYS A 63 4.53 -6.51 10.37
N ALA A 64 4.51 -7.57 11.17
CA ALA A 64 5.73 -8.06 11.82
C ALA A 64 6.78 -8.53 10.80
N ALA A 65 6.37 -9.26 9.77
CA ALA A 65 7.25 -9.72 8.70
C ALA A 65 7.82 -8.55 7.88
N PHE A 66 7.00 -7.53 7.61
CA PHE A 66 7.44 -6.31 6.93
C PHE A 66 8.47 -5.54 7.75
N ASP A 67 8.19 -5.30 9.04
CA ASP A 67 9.09 -4.57 9.93
C ASP A 67 10.42 -5.32 10.12
N GLU A 68 10.43 -6.66 10.10
CA GLU A 68 11.67 -7.46 10.13
C GLU A 68 12.45 -7.37 8.81
N ALA A 69 11.76 -7.44 7.67
CA ALA A 69 12.39 -7.34 6.35
C ALA A 69 13.01 -5.96 6.11
N GLU A 70 12.34 -4.88 6.52
CA GLU A 70 12.88 -3.52 6.40
C GLU A 70 14.13 -3.34 7.27
N LYS A 71 14.12 -3.82 8.53
CA LYS A 71 15.31 -3.75 9.40
C LYS A 71 16.50 -4.49 8.81
N LYS A 72 16.30 -5.71 8.29
CA LYS A 72 17.38 -6.46 7.63
C LYS A 72 17.93 -5.72 6.42
N LYS A 73 17.05 -5.09 5.64
CA LYS A 73 17.44 -4.31 4.47
C LYS A 73 18.22 -3.06 4.86
N GLU A 74 17.81 -2.37 5.92
CA GLU A 74 18.56 -1.23 6.49
C GLU A 74 19.95 -1.65 7.00
N GLU A 75 20.05 -2.80 7.69
CA GLU A 75 21.32 -3.36 8.16
C GLU A 75 22.25 -3.76 7.00
N GLU A 76 21.71 -4.41 5.96
CA GLU A 76 22.47 -4.77 4.75
C GLU A 76 22.91 -3.54 3.93
N ASP A 77 22.06 -2.52 3.81
CA ASP A 77 22.42 -1.29 3.12
C ASP A 77 23.48 -0.50 3.92
N ALA A 78 23.43 -0.53 5.26
CA ALA A 78 24.43 0.07 6.12
C ALA A 78 25.78 -0.69 6.09
N SER A 79 25.77 -2.02 6.01
CA SER A 79 27.01 -2.80 5.91
C SER A 79 27.71 -2.60 4.56
N LYS A 80 26.93 -2.51 3.46
CA LYS A 80 27.49 -2.23 2.13
C LYS A 80 28.04 -0.81 1.99
N ALA A 81 27.43 0.16 2.68
CA ALA A 81 27.96 1.52 2.72
C ALA A 81 29.26 1.66 3.54
N GLY A 82 29.55 0.70 4.44
CA GLY A 82 30.81 0.62 5.18
C GLY A 82 31.93 -0.11 4.43
N GLU A 83 31.60 -1.15 3.65
CA GLU A 83 32.59 -1.88 2.84
C GLU A 83 33.13 -1.07 1.66
N ASP A 84 32.37 -0.12 1.09
CA ASP A 84 32.84 0.76 0.00
C ASP A 84 33.85 1.85 0.46
N ASP A 85 34.05 2.06 1.78
CA ASP A 85 35.02 3.03 2.33
C ASP A 85 36.38 2.39 2.70
N ASP A 86 36.43 1.05 2.86
CA ASP A 86 37.64 0.30 3.24
C ASP A 86 38.49 -0.15 2.02
N ASP A 87 38.02 0.04 0.78
CA ASP A 87 38.72 -0.37 -0.46
C ASP A 87 39.56 0.77 -1.10
N LEU A 88 39.81 1.88 -0.36
CA LEU A 88 40.64 3.01 -0.81
C LEU A 88 41.97 3.19 -0.04
N ASP A 89 42.39 2.26 0.84
CA ASP A 89 43.58 2.46 1.70
C ASP A 89 44.70 1.40 1.54
N ASP A 90 44.79 0.66 0.42
CA ASP A 90 45.88 -0.34 0.24
C ASP A 90 46.53 -0.38 -1.16
N GLU A 91 46.92 0.77 -1.74
CA GLU A 91 47.87 0.80 -2.88
C GLU A 91 48.92 1.94 -2.82
N ASP A 92 49.40 2.36 -1.64
CA ASP A 92 50.59 3.24 -1.57
C ASP A 92 51.54 2.86 -0.42
N ALA A 93 52.07 1.64 -0.47
CA ALA A 93 53.28 1.26 0.26
C ALA A 93 54.25 0.47 -0.62
N ASP A 94 55.37 1.14 -0.94
CA ASP A 94 56.65 0.63 -1.47
C ASP A 94 56.72 0.08 -2.91
N ASP A 95 57.35 0.83 -3.84
CA ASP A 95 58.76 0.59 -4.22
C ASP A 95 59.32 1.70 -5.16
N GLU A 96 60.47 2.26 -4.77
CA GLU A 96 61.50 3.09 -5.48
C GLU A 96 61.15 4.35 -6.33
#